data_AF-A0A853FQF1-F1
#
_entry.id   AF-A0A853FQF1-F1
#
_cell.length_a   1.000
_cell.length_b   1.000
_cell.length_c   1.000
_cell.angle_alpha   90.00
_cell.angle_beta   90.00
_cell.angle_gamma   90.00
#
_symmetry.space_group_name_H-M   'P 1'
#
loop_
_entity.id
_entity.type
_entity.pdbx_description
1 polymer ?
#
loop_
_entity_poly.entity_id
_entity_poly.type
_entity_poly.pdbx_seq_one_letter_code
_entity_poly.pdbx_strand_id
1 'polypeptide(L)'
;MVEEADVTALSFEEALKELERIVARLESGEAQLQEAIDLYERGDQLRRQCAARLDAAQARIEAIRTDAEGRAAGTAPFNAG
;
A
#
# COMPACT_ATOMS: atom_id res chain seq x y z
N MET A 1 20.06 -14.98 -5.69
CA MET A 1 18.77 -15.24 -6.37
C MET A 1 17.73 -14.53 -5.53
N VAL A 2 17.31 -13.34 -5.93
CA VAL A 2 16.27 -12.60 -5.20
C VAL A 2 14.96 -13.16 -5.72
N GLU A 3 14.37 -14.08 -4.95
CA GLU A 3 13.00 -14.53 -5.20
C GLU A 3 12.11 -13.30 -5.33
N GLU A 4 11.24 -13.29 -6.34
CA GLU A 4 10.21 -12.29 -6.50
C GLU A 4 9.27 -12.37 -5.28
N ALA A 5 9.65 -11.69 -4.20
CA ALA A 5 8.82 -11.57 -3.02
C ALA A 5 7.47 -11.03 -3.49
N ASP A 6 6.40 -11.76 -3.17
CA ASP A 6 5.04 -11.35 -3.48
C ASP A 6 4.87 -9.92 -2.97
N VAL A 7 4.60 -8.99 -3.91
CA VAL A 7 4.47 -7.57 -3.61
C VAL A 7 3.52 -7.40 -2.44
N THR A 8 2.44 -8.16 -2.38
CA THR A 8 1.44 -8.08 -1.31
C THR A 8 1.97 -8.36 0.11
N ALA A 9 3.06 -9.11 0.24
CA ALA A 9 3.67 -9.47 1.53
C ALA A 9 4.61 -8.39 2.09
N LEU A 10 5.10 -7.46 1.26
CA LEU A 10 6.06 -6.42 1.66
C LEU A 10 5.44 -5.39 2.60
N SER A 11 6.17 -4.93 3.63
CA SER A 11 5.79 -3.74 4.42
C SER A 11 5.73 -2.48 3.55
N PHE A 12 5.15 -1.38 4.07
CA PHE A 12 5.08 -0.12 3.32
C PHE A 12 6.49 0.38 2.98
N GLU A 13 7.39 0.35 3.95
CA GLU A 13 8.77 0.81 3.85
C GLU A 13 9.57 -0.05 2.87
N GLU A 14 9.38 -1.36 2.88
CA GLU A 14 10.01 -2.28 1.92
C GLU A 14 9.50 -2.05 0.50
N ALA A 15 8.18 -1.93 0.33
CA ALA A 15 7.56 -1.68 -0.96
C ALA A 15 8.00 -0.33 -1.55
N LEU A 16 8.06 0.72 -0.72
CA LEU A 16 8.54 2.04 -1.13
C LEU A 16 10.01 2.00 -1.56
N LYS A 17 10.88 1.36 -0.75
CA LYS A 17 12.30 1.22 -1.07
C LYS A 17 12.53 0.43 -2.36
N GLU A 18 11.66 -0.53 -2.66
CA GLU A 18 11.72 -1.24 -3.93
C GLU A 18 11.27 -0.39 -5.10
N LEU A 19 10.18 0.36 -4.94
CA LEU A 19 9.70 1.29 -5.95
C LEU A 19 10.76 2.35 -6.30
N GLU A 20 11.46 2.90 -5.30
CA GLU A 20 12.57 3.84 -5.51
C GLU A 20 13.71 3.22 -6.33
N ARG A 21 14.06 1.96 -6.05
CA ARG A 21 15.08 1.23 -6.84
C ARG A 21 14.66 1.04 -8.29
N ILE A 22 13.39 0.70 -8.51
CA ILE A 22 12.83 0.52 -9.86
C ILE A 22 12.85 1.84 -10.62
N VAL A 23 12.39 2.93 -10.00
CA VAL A 23 12.42 4.27 -10.61
C VAL A 23 13.84 4.66 -10.98
N ALA A 24 14.81 4.51 -10.06
CA ALA A 24 16.20 4.82 -10.34
C ALA A 24 16.78 3.99 -11.51
N ARG A 25 16.37 2.72 -11.65
CA ARG A 25 16.78 1.85 -12.76
C ARG A 25 16.16 2.26 -14.09
N LEU A 26 14.89 2.69 -14.09
CA LEU A 26 14.23 3.20 -15.29
C LEU A 26 14.83 4.55 -15.73
N GLU A 27 15.12 5.44 -14.78
CA GLU A 27 15.70 6.76 -15.04
C GLU A 27 17.15 6.69 -15.53
N SER A 28 17.91 5.64 -15.18
CA SER A 28 19.28 5.48 -15.67
C SER A 28 19.33 5.22 -17.18
N GLY A 29 18.24 4.76 -17.80
CA GLY A 29 18.18 4.42 -19.22
C GLY A 29 19.01 3.20 -19.62
N GLU A 30 19.53 2.45 -18.64
CA GLU A 30 20.36 1.26 -18.87
C GLU A 30 19.54 -0.01 -19.07
N ALA A 31 18.24 0.02 -18.73
CA ALA A 31 17.35 -1.11 -18.89
C ALA A 31 16.99 -1.33 -20.37
N GLN A 32 17.05 -2.59 -20.82
CA GLN A 32 16.54 -2.95 -22.15
C GLN A 32 15.01 -2.80 -22.19
N LEU A 33 14.42 -2.70 -23.40
CA LEU A 33 12.97 -2.49 -23.55
C LEU A 33 12.12 -3.49 -22.75
N GLN A 34 12.46 -4.78 -22.81
CA GLN A 34 11.72 -5.81 -22.08
C GLN A 34 11.86 -5.64 -20.57
N GLU A 35 13.08 -5.42 -20.08
CA GLU A 35 13.35 -5.15 -18.66
C GLU A 35 12.60 -3.90 -18.17
N ALA A 36 12.53 -2.84 -19.00
CA ALA A 36 11.83 -1.62 -18.66
C ALA A 36 10.31 -1.84 -18.52
N ILE A 37 9.71 -2.71 -19.34
CA ILE A 37 8.30 -3.10 -19.23
C ILE A 37 8.08 -3.86 -17.92
N ASP A 38 8.93 -4.85 -17.62
CA ASP A 38 8.80 -5.67 -16.41
C ASP A 38 8.96 -4.81 -15.14
N LEU A 39 9.94 -3.89 -15.15
CA LEU A 39 10.17 -2.91 -14.09
C LEU A 39 8.95 -1.99 -13.90
N TYR A 40 8.33 -1.52 -14.98
CA TYR A 40 7.14 -0.68 -14.91
C TYR A 40 5.96 -1.42 -14.31
N GLU A 41 5.69 -2.65 -14.75
CA GLU A 41 4.59 -3.48 -14.22
C GLU A 41 4.76 -3.74 -12.72
N ARG A 42 5.97 -4.10 -12.29
CA ARG A 42 6.29 -4.27 -10.87
C ARG A 42 6.15 -2.97 -10.10
N GLY A 43 6.58 -1.85 -10.67
CA GLY A 43 6.41 -0.52 -10.11
C GLY A 43 4.94 -0.15 -9.88
N ASP A 44 4.05 -0.45 -10.82
CA ASP A 44 2.61 -0.18 -10.66
C ASP A 44 2.00 -1.05 -9.55
N GLN A 45 2.41 -2.31 -9.42
CA GLN A 45 1.97 -3.19 -8.33
C GLN A 45 2.38 -2.64 -6.95
N LEU A 46 3.65 -2.24 -6.81
CA LEU A 46 4.17 -1.64 -5.56
C LEU A 46 3.44 -0.35 -5.22
N ARG A 47 3.21 0.52 -6.22
CA ARG A 47 2.46 1.77 -6.06
C ARG A 47 1.05 1.51 -5.52
N ARG A 48 0.33 0.53 -6.10
CA ARG A 48 -1.02 0.16 -5.64
C ARG A 48 -1.02 -0.35 -4.21
N GLN A 49 -0.04 -1.17 -3.85
CA GLN A 49 0.06 -1.69 -2.50
C GLN A 49 0.38 -0.59 -1.48
N CYS A 50 1.30 0.33 -1.80
CA CYS A 50 1.59 1.49 -0.96
C CYS A 50 0.34 2.35 -0.74
N ALA A 51 -0.42 2.64 -1.80
CA ALA A 51 -1.67 3.37 -1.69
C ALA A 51 -2.68 2.65 -0.77
N ALA A 52 -2.90 1.35 -0.98
CA ALA A 52 -3.82 0.56 -0.15
C ALA A 52 -3.42 0.55 1.34
N ARG A 53 -2.12 0.51 1.65
CA ARG A 53 -1.63 0.58 3.04
C ARG A 53 -1.87 1.96 3.66
N LEU A 54 -1.65 3.03 2.90
CA LEU A 54 -1.93 4.41 3.34
C LEU A 54 -3.42 4.63 3.59
N ASP A 55 -4.28 4.17 2.68
CA ASP A 55 -5.73 4.26 2.83
C ASP A 55 -6.21 3.52 4.09
N ALA A 56 -5.68 2.32 4.33
CA ALA A 56 -5.99 1.56 5.54
C ALA A 56 -5.51 2.26 6.81
N ALA A 57 -4.33 2.89 6.79
CA ALA A 57 -3.82 3.66 7.92
C ALA A 57 -4.70 4.90 8.19
N GLN A 58 -5.10 5.62 7.14
CA GLN A 58 -5.99 6.78 7.25
C GLN A 58 -7.35 6.38 7.84
N ALA A 59 -7.97 5.31 7.34
CA ALA A 59 -9.25 4.82 7.86
C ALA A 59 -9.18 4.48 9.36
N ARG A 60 -8.07 3.90 9.82
CA ARG A 60 -7.85 3.60 11.25
C ARG A 60 -7.74 4.88 12.08
N ILE A 61 -7.03 5.90 11.59
CA ILE A 61 -6.92 7.20 12.27
C ILE A 61 -8.30 7.88 12.36
N GLU A 62 -9.09 7.87 11.28
CA GLU A 62 -10.42 8.46 11.24
C GLU A 62 -11.41 7.79 12.20
N ALA A 63 -11.31 6.46 12.35
CA ALA A 63 -12.11 5.71 13.33
C ALA A 63 -11.78 6.15 14.76
N ILE A 64 -10.49 6.17 15.15
CA ILE A 64 -10.04 6.61 16.48
C ILE A 64 -10.48 8.05 16.76
N ARG A 65 -10.38 8.93 15.77
CA ARG A 65 -10.78 10.32 15.88
C ARG A 65 -12.29 10.45 16.15
N THR A 66 -13.11 9.76 15.35
CA THR A 66 -14.57 9.74 15.51
C THR A 66 -15.00 9.23 16.89
N ASP A 67 -14.30 8.22 17.43
CA ASP A 67 -14.51 7.72 18.79
C ASP A 67 -14.17 8.80 19.85
N ALA A 68 -13.09 9.55 19.64
CA ALA A 68 -12.64 10.61 20.56
C ALA A 68 -13.55 11.86 20.55
N GLU A 69 -14.17 12.20 19.41
CA GLU A 69 -15.18 13.27 19.33
C GLU A 69 -16.59 12.83 19.76
N GLY A 70 -16.74 11.61 20.29
CA GLY A 70 -17.93 11.19 21.03
C GLY A 70 -19.19 10.98 20.17
N ARG A 71 -19.05 10.72 18.87
CA ARG A 71 -20.20 10.30 18.05
C ARG A 71 -20.38 8.79 18.18
N ALA A 72 -21.45 8.39 18.86
CA ALA A 72 -21.78 6.99 19.10
C ALA A 72 -21.86 6.17 17.80
N ALA A 73 -21.14 5.05 17.75
CA ALA A 73 -21.28 4.01 16.74
C ALA A 73 -22.61 3.26 16.93
N GLY A 74 -23.70 3.90 16.51
CA GLY A 74 -25.03 3.29 16.42
C GLY A 74 -25.69 2.94 17.77
N THR A 75 -27.01 2.89 17.76
CA THR A 75 -27.76 2.22 18.82
C THR A 75 -28.07 0.81 18.33
N ALA A 76 -27.56 -0.22 19.01
CA ALA A 76 -28.08 -1.56 18.84
C ALA A 76 -29.45 -1.63 19.55
N PRO A 77 -30.52 -2.13 18.91
CA PRO A 77 -31.80 -2.29 19.60
C PRO A 77 -31.61 -3.23 20.80
N PHE A 78 -32.07 -2.78 21.96
CA PHE A 78 -32.18 -3.64 23.13
C PHE A 78 -33.29 -4.66 22.86
N ASN A 79 -32.90 -5.87 22.44
CA ASN A 79 -33.82 -7.00 22.36
C ASN A 79 -34.14 -7.46 23.79
N ALA A 80 -35.17 -6.87 24.39
CA ALA A 80 -35.96 -7.55 25.40
C ALA A 80 -36.85 -8.58 24.68
N GLY A 81 -36.82 -9.83 25.15
CA GLY A 81 -37.45 -10.98 24.51
C GLY A 81 -38.96 -10.90 24.32
#